data_AF-A0A1E3H3H7-F1
#
_entry.id   AF-A0A1E3H3H7-F1
#
_cell.length_a   1.000
_cell.length_b   1.000
_cell.length_c   1.000
_cell.angle_alpha   90.00
_cell.angle_beta   90.00
_cell.angle_gamma   90.00
#
_symmetry.space_group_name_H-M   'P 1'
#
loop_
_entity.id
_entity.type
_entity.pdbx_description
1 polymer ?
#
loop_
_entity_poly.entity_id
_entity_poly.type
_entity_poly.pdbx_seq_one_letter_code
_entity_poly.pdbx_strand_id
1 'polypeptide(L)'
;MTDDESPSRRRTRQALFDAMLEELGAGNEPTIAAVAARADISRATAYRYYSDPTELVAAAMEDALARRLGAIAVPAEGSAAERAERLAGRIALTVLADEDLFRRALAPERPPDCRPIGTVGAGGARPCWSR
;
A
#
# COMPACT_ATOMS: atom_id res chain seq x y z
N MET A 1 18.74 7.65 7.85
CA MET A 1 19.99 6.96 7.52
C MET A 1 20.00 5.62 8.23
N THR A 2 19.36 4.62 7.64
CA THR A 2 19.50 3.20 8.03
C THR A 2 19.58 2.38 6.75
N ASP A 3 20.63 2.65 5.96
CA ASP A 3 21.08 1.77 4.87
C ASP A 3 21.99 0.69 5.47
N ASP A 4 21.47 -0.11 6.40
CA ASP A 4 22.12 -1.35 6.83
C ASP A 4 21.15 -2.54 6.77
N GLU A 5 20.21 -2.49 5.82
CA GLU A 5 19.44 -3.69 5.46
C GLU A 5 20.24 -4.49 4.42
N SER A 6 20.71 -5.67 4.84
CA SER A 6 21.45 -6.57 3.96
C SER A 6 20.63 -6.88 2.68
N PRO A 7 21.28 -7.07 1.51
CA PRO A 7 20.57 -7.40 0.27
C PRO A 7 19.67 -8.64 0.38
N SER A 8 20.04 -9.60 1.22
CA SER A 8 19.21 -10.79 1.49
C SER A 8 17.92 -10.42 2.22
N ARG A 9 18.00 -9.58 3.26
CA ARG A 9 16.87 -9.17 4.08
C ARG A 9 15.82 -8.43 3.25
N ARG A 10 16.28 -7.53 2.38
CA ARG A 10 15.42 -6.82 1.42
C ARG A 10 14.74 -7.74 0.42
N ARG A 11 15.45 -8.73 -0.14
CA ARG A 11 14.82 -9.73 -1.05
C ARG A 11 13.75 -10.56 -0.35
N THR A 12 14.01 -11.00 0.89
CA THR A 12 13.01 -11.73 1.69
C THR A 12 11.78 -10.87 1.96
N ARG A 13 11.98 -9.59 2.32
CA ARG A 13 10.88 -8.64 2.54
C ARG A 13 10.07 -8.44 1.25
N GLN A 14 10.72 -8.26 0.11
CA GLN A 14 10.04 -8.10 -1.16
C GLN A 14 9.22 -9.33 -1.54
N ALA A 15 9.75 -10.53 -1.33
CA ALA A 15 9.03 -11.77 -1.60
C ALA A 15 7.75 -11.90 -0.73
N LEU A 16 7.82 -11.48 0.54
CA LEU A 16 6.63 -11.42 1.41
C LEU A 16 5.61 -10.40 0.91
N PHE A 17 6.05 -9.23 0.43
CA PHE A 17 5.17 -8.21 -0.12
C PHE A 17 4.47 -8.69 -1.39
N ASP A 18 5.23 -9.21 -2.36
CA ASP A 18 4.66 -9.69 -3.62
C ASP A 18 3.64 -10.82 -3.35
N ALA A 19 3.97 -11.77 -2.47
CA ALA A 19 3.05 -12.83 -2.06
C ALA A 19 1.80 -12.31 -1.31
N MET A 20 1.94 -11.28 -0.49
CA MET A 20 0.84 -10.64 0.22
C MET A 20 -0.15 -9.98 -0.77
N LEU A 21 0.36 -9.29 -1.78
CA LEU A 21 -0.47 -8.66 -2.82
C LEU A 21 -1.21 -9.69 -3.66
N GLU A 22 -0.58 -10.82 -3.96
CA GLU A 22 -1.22 -11.95 -4.66
C GLU A 22 -2.36 -12.57 -3.85
N GLU A 23 -2.18 -12.77 -2.54
CA GLU A 23 -3.25 -13.25 -1.65
C GLU A 23 -4.46 -12.30 -1.63
N LEU A 24 -4.21 -10.98 -1.54
CA LEU A 24 -5.27 -9.97 -1.60
C LEU A 24 -6.00 -9.99 -2.94
N GLY A 25 -5.28 -10.19 -4.04
CA GLY A 25 -5.85 -10.31 -5.39
C GLY A 25 -6.69 -11.57 -5.57
N ALA A 26 -6.39 -12.65 -4.84
CA ALA A 26 -7.16 -13.89 -4.84
C ALA A 26 -8.49 -13.79 -4.06
N GLY A 27 -8.71 -12.72 -3.29
CA GLY A 27 -9.93 -12.48 -2.52
C GLY A 27 -10.04 -13.30 -1.23
N ASN A 28 -8.95 -13.92 -0.78
CA ASN A 28 -8.90 -14.65 0.49
C ASN A 28 -8.57 -13.70 1.65
N GLU A 29 -8.98 -14.08 2.86
CA GLU A 29 -8.48 -13.42 4.08
C GLU A 29 -6.98 -13.75 4.25
N PRO A 30 -6.09 -12.75 4.16
CA PRO A 30 -4.66 -13.01 4.14
C PRO A 30 -4.15 -13.39 5.53
N THR A 31 -3.25 -14.37 5.58
CA THR A 31 -2.58 -14.78 6.83
C THR A 31 -1.08 -14.85 6.62
N ILE A 32 -0.29 -14.54 7.67
CA ILE A 32 1.18 -14.66 7.63
C ILE A 32 1.61 -16.07 7.19
N ALA A 33 0.88 -17.10 7.60
CA ALA A 33 1.18 -18.48 7.22
C ALA A 33 0.94 -18.77 5.73
N ALA A 34 -0.14 -18.26 5.14
CA ALA A 34 -0.43 -18.40 3.72
C ALA A 34 0.59 -17.62 2.88
N VAL A 35 0.89 -16.38 3.27
CA VAL A 35 1.90 -15.55 2.60
C VAL A 35 3.28 -16.18 2.66
N ALA A 36 3.69 -16.72 3.82
CA ALA A 36 4.96 -17.43 3.96
C ALA A 36 5.05 -18.65 3.02
N ALA A 37 3.97 -19.44 2.92
CA ALA A 37 3.91 -20.58 2.02
C ALA A 37 4.00 -20.16 0.55
N ARG A 38 3.35 -19.05 0.17
CA ARG A 38 3.40 -18.49 -1.18
C ARG A 38 4.77 -17.92 -1.55
N ALA A 39 5.42 -17.27 -0.60
CA ALA A 39 6.74 -16.66 -0.79
C ALA A 39 7.90 -17.68 -0.70
N ASP A 40 7.63 -18.97 -0.49
CA ASP A 40 8.63 -20.02 -0.23
C ASP A 40 9.57 -19.66 0.94
N ILE A 41 8.98 -19.10 2.01
CA ILE A 41 9.69 -18.69 3.23
C ILE A 41 9.15 -19.48 4.42
N SER A 42 10.04 -19.89 5.34
CA SER A 42 9.60 -20.56 6.56
C SER A 42 8.65 -19.66 7.37
N ARG A 43 7.59 -20.23 7.95
CA ARG A 43 6.66 -19.49 8.83
C ARG A 43 7.40 -18.75 9.94
N ALA A 44 8.36 -19.41 10.59
CA ALA A 44 9.17 -18.81 11.65
C ALA A 44 9.94 -17.57 11.17
N THR A 45 10.47 -17.60 9.94
CA THR A 45 11.10 -16.43 9.33
C THR A 45 10.08 -15.34 9.05
N ALA A 46 8.93 -15.65 8.46
CA ALA A 46 7.90 -14.65 8.17
C ALA A 46 7.40 -13.95 9.44
N TYR A 47 7.10 -14.70 10.51
CA TYR A 47 6.68 -14.16 11.81
C TYR A 47 7.74 -13.27 12.48
N ARG A 48 9.04 -13.44 12.17
CA ARG A 48 10.10 -12.54 12.65
C ARG A 48 10.09 -11.18 11.96
N TYR A 49 9.55 -11.09 10.76
CA TYR A 49 9.42 -9.83 10.03
C TYR A 49 8.08 -9.17 10.32
N TYR A 50 7.00 -9.95 10.34
CA TYR A 50 5.64 -9.48 10.52
C TYR A 50 4.85 -10.46 11.39
N SER A 51 4.45 -10.01 12.57
CA SER A 51 3.58 -10.79 13.47
C SER A 51 2.09 -10.55 13.22
N ASP A 52 1.75 -9.48 12.52
CA ASP A 52 0.39 -9.05 12.21
C ASP A 52 0.16 -9.02 10.69
N PRO A 53 -0.82 -9.76 10.13
CA PRO A 53 -1.16 -9.68 8.71
C PRO A 53 -1.57 -8.27 8.27
N THR A 54 -2.18 -7.46 9.14
CA THR A 54 -2.59 -6.09 8.79
C THR A 54 -1.37 -5.18 8.59
N GLU A 55 -0.36 -5.32 9.44
CA GLU A 55 0.92 -4.63 9.29
C GLU A 55 1.61 -5.01 7.97
N LEU A 56 1.56 -6.29 7.60
CA LEU A 56 2.12 -6.78 6.34
C LEU A 56 1.35 -6.24 5.13
N VAL A 57 0.01 -6.18 5.20
CA VAL A 57 -0.83 -5.55 4.16
C VAL A 57 -0.43 -4.10 3.95
N ALA A 58 -0.40 -3.30 5.03
CA ALA A 58 -0.07 -1.89 4.96
C ALA A 58 1.33 -1.67 4.35
N ALA A 59 2.33 -2.41 4.84
CA ALA A 59 3.69 -2.30 4.35
C ALA A 59 3.83 -2.73 2.86
N ALA A 60 3.11 -3.77 2.43
CA ALA A 60 3.11 -4.21 1.04
C ALA A 60 2.41 -3.20 0.12
N MET A 61 1.30 -2.60 0.56
CA MET A 61 0.59 -1.54 -0.17
C MET A 61 1.46 -0.28 -0.33
N GLU A 62 2.13 0.15 0.74
CA GLU A 62 3.04 1.30 0.73
C GLU A 62 4.22 1.07 -0.23
N ASP A 63 4.85 -0.12 -0.19
CA ASP A 63 5.93 -0.48 -1.10
C ASP A 63 5.46 -0.50 -2.57
N ALA A 64 4.31 -1.11 -2.83
CA ALA A 64 3.73 -1.15 -4.17
C ALA A 64 3.44 0.26 -4.71
N LEU A 65 2.85 1.12 -3.89
CA LEU A 65 2.59 2.52 -4.23
C LEU A 65 3.90 3.27 -4.52
N ALA A 66 4.91 3.13 -3.66
CA ALA A 66 6.21 3.77 -3.82
C ALA A 66 6.92 3.31 -5.09
N ARG A 67 6.91 2.00 -5.40
CA ARG A 67 7.45 1.44 -6.64
C ARG A 67 6.75 2.00 -7.86
N ARG A 68 5.42 2.14 -7.81
CA ARG A 68 4.62 2.63 -8.94
C ARG A 68 4.87 4.11 -9.23
N LEU A 69 4.92 4.93 -8.20
CA LEU A 69 5.23 6.36 -8.32
C LEU A 69 6.70 6.58 -8.69
N GLY A 70 7.62 5.82 -8.10
CA GLY A 70 9.06 5.90 -8.41
C GLY A 70 9.43 5.50 -9.84
N ALA A 71 8.61 4.68 -10.48
CA ALA A 71 8.77 4.33 -11.90
C ALA A 71 8.36 5.45 -12.86
N ILE A 72 7.67 6.49 -12.38
CA ILE A 72 7.24 7.62 -13.22
C ILE A 72 8.45 8.49 -13.55
N ALA A 73 8.85 8.49 -14.81
CA ALA A 73 9.90 9.38 -15.28
C ALA A 73 9.48 10.84 -15.17
N VAL A 74 10.30 11.66 -14.52
CA VAL A 74 10.12 13.11 -14.48
C VAL A 74 10.54 13.70 -15.84
N PRO A 75 9.68 14.48 -16.53
CA PRO A 75 10.07 15.13 -17.77
C PRO A 75 11.26 16.06 -17.54
N ALA A 76 12.30 16.00 -18.38
CA ALA A 76 13.51 16.82 -18.24
C ALA A 76 13.44 18.16 -18.99
N GLU A 77 12.71 18.21 -20.11
CA GLU A 77 12.73 19.35 -21.04
C GLU A 77 11.57 20.33 -20.81
N GLY A 78 11.70 21.56 -21.30
CA GLY A 78 10.68 22.61 -21.19
C GLY A 78 10.69 23.37 -19.87
N SER A 79 9.78 24.34 -19.77
CA SER A 79 9.59 25.15 -18.56
C SER A 79 9.12 24.31 -17.37
N ALA A 80 9.30 24.83 -16.16
CA ALA A 80 8.84 24.14 -14.94
C ALA A 80 7.33 23.84 -14.98
N ALA A 81 6.52 24.76 -15.52
CA ALA A 81 5.07 24.59 -15.65
C ALA A 81 4.72 23.44 -16.59
N GLU A 82 5.33 23.38 -17.78
CA GLU A 82 5.09 22.30 -18.75
C GLU A 82 5.54 20.93 -18.22
N ARG A 83 6.65 20.89 -17.47
CA ARG A 83 7.11 19.65 -16.82
C ARG A 83 6.14 19.19 -15.74
N ALA A 84 5.64 20.11 -14.92
CA ALA A 84 4.66 19.81 -13.88
C ALA A 84 3.35 19.29 -14.46
N GLU A 85 2.83 19.92 -15.53
CA GLU A 85 1.62 19.48 -16.21
C GLU A 85 1.78 18.06 -16.77
N ARG A 86 2.89 17.78 -17.46
CA ARG A 86 3.15 16.43 -17.99
C ARG A 86 3.35 15.38 -16.90
N LEU A 87 4.03 15.74 -15.82
CA LEU A 87 4.20 14.85 -14.67
C LEU A 87 2.85 14.55 -14.00
N ALA A 88 2.02 15.57 -13.78
CA ALA A 88 0.68 15.42 -13.22
C ALA A 88 -0.18 14.50 -14.09
N GLY A 89 -0.14 14.65 -15.42
CA GLY A 89 -0.81 13.74 -16.35
C GLY A 89 -0.33 12.29 -16.23
N ARG A 90 1.00 12.06 -16.12
CA ARG A 90 1.56 10.71 -15.92
C ARG A 90 1.14 10.09 -14.59
N ILE A 91 1.13 10.87 -13.51
CA ILE A 91 0.64 10.43 -12.20
C ILE A 91 -0.84 10.07 -12.29
N ALA A 92 -1.68 10.94 -12.86
CA ALA A 92 -3.10 10.69 -13.01
C ALA A 92 -3.38 9.40 -13.80
N LEU A 93 -2.68 9.17 -14.91
CA LEU A 93 -2.79 7.92 -15.69
C LEU A 93 -2.35 6.69 -14.89
N THR A 94 -1.32 6.82 -14.05
CA THR A 94 -0.86 5.74 -13.18
C THR A 94 -1.90 5.39 -12.12
N VAL A 95 -2.51 6.41 -11.49
CA VAL A 95 -3.59 6.24 -10.52
C VAL A 95 -4.80 5.55 -11.16
N LEU A 96 -5.19 5.95 -12.37
CA LEU A 96 -6.33 5.36 -13.08
C LEU A 96 -6.06 3.91 -13.50
N ALA A 97 -4.82 3.56 -13.84
CA ALA A 97 -4.47 2.19 -14.21
C ALA A 97 -4.56 1.20 -13.04
N ASP A 98 -4.26 1.67 -11.82
CA ASP A 98 -4.21 0.85 -10.61
C ASP A 98 -5.11 1.40 -9.49
N GLU A 99 -6.34 1.78 -9.86
CA GLU A 99 -7.26 2.52 -8.97
C GLU A 99 -7.46 1.82 -7.62
N ASP A 100 -7.58 0.49 -7.60
CA ASP A 100 -7.82 -0.26 -6.37
C ASP A 100 -6.62 -0.23 -5.41
N LEU A 101 -5.39 -0.31 -5.95
CA LEU A 101 -4.17 -0.17 -5.16
C LEU A 101 -4.11 1.23 -4.51
N PHE A 102 -4.31 2.28 -5.30
CA PHE A 102 -4.29 3.65 -4.78
C PHE A 102 -5.44 3.89 -3.79
N ARG A 103 -6.63 3.35 -4.05
CA ARG A 103 -7.77 3.45 -3.14
C ARG A 103 -7.46 2.80 -1.80
N ARG A 104 -6.91 1.59 -1.79
CA ARG A 104 -6.59 0.85 -0.55
C ARG A 104 -5.40 1.47 0.20
N ALA A 105 -4.37 1.89 -0.52
CA ALA A 105 -3.15 2.46 0.09
C ALA A 105 -3.36 3.88 0.65
N LEU A 106 -4.22 4.70 0.01
CA LEU A 106 -4.46 6.09 0.41
C LEU A 106 -5.74 6.30 1.21
N ALA A 107 -6.65 5.33 1.24
CA ALA A 107 -7.75 5.36 2.19
C ALA A 107 -7.18 5.03 3.58
N PRO A 108 -7.21 5.97 4.54
CA PRO A 108 -6.91 5.59 5.91
C PRO A 108 -7.87 4.48 6.31
N GLU A 109 -7.40 3.51 7.09
CA GLU A 109 -8.32 2.60 7.79
C GLU A 109 -9.39 3.45 8.46
N ARG A 110 -10.65 3.26 8.06
CA ARG A 110 -11.75 3.88 8.78
C ARG A 110 -11.76 3.22 10.15
N PRO A 111 -11.60 3.97 11.25
CA PRO A 111 -11.87 3.38 12.54
C PRO A 111 -13.33 2.88 12.54
N PRO A 112 -13.62 1.74 13.19
CA PRO A 112 -14.89 1.02 13.05
C PRO A 112 -16.13 1.86 13.43
N ASP A 113 -15.95 2.99 14.11
CA ASP A 113 -16.97 3.94 14.53
C ASP A 113 -17.17 5.14 13.57
N CYS A 114 -16.40 5.25 12.48
CA CYS A 114 -16.45 6.41 11.58
C CYS A 114 -17.56 6.30 10.51
N ARG A 115 -18.66 7.05 10.69
CA ARG A 115 -19.78 7.08 9.72
C ARG A 115 -19.42 7.76 8.38
N PRO A 116 -20.02 7.33 7.25
CA PRO A 116 -19.87 7.98 5.95
C PRO A 116 -20.44 9.41 5.94
N ILE A 117 -19.80 10.27 5.14
CA ILE A 117 -20.26 11.64 4.92
C ILE A 117 -21.60 11.57 4.18
N GLY A 118 -22.67 12.11 4.79
CA GLY A 118 -24.01 12.19 4.18
C GLY A 118 -25.09 11.34 4.84
N THR A 119 -24.77 10.44 5.77
CA THR A 119 -25.82 9.73 6.55
C THR A 119 -26.29 10.59 7.72
N VAL A 120 -27.45 11.24 7.58
CA VAL A 120 -28.17 11.86 8.70
C VAL A 120 -28.92 10.76 9.46
N GLY A 121 -28.46 10.42 10.66
CA GLY A 121 -29.12 9.42 11.50
C GLY A 121 -28.87 9.66 12.98
N ALA A 122 -29.95 9.70 13.77
CA ALA A 122 -30.01 10.01 15.20
C ALA A 122 -29.26 8.99 16.07
N GLY A 123 -27.94 9.16 16.21
CA GLY A 123 -27.11 8.41 17.15
C GLY A 123 -25.80 9.16 17.35
N GLY A 124 -25.38 9.31 18.61
CA GLY A 124 -24.28 10.17 19.06
C GLY A 124 -22.86 9.79 18.61
N ALA A 125 -22.69 9.34 17.37
CA ALA A 125 -21.39 9.17 16.73
C ALA A 125 -20.87 10.52 16.21
N ARG A 126 -19.64 10.87 16.56
CA ARG A 126 -18.99 12.12 16.14
C ARG A 126 -18.60 12.05 14.65
N PRO A 127 -18.66 13.16 13.89
CA PRO A 127 -18.19 13.18 12.51
C PRO A 127 -16.67 12.94 12.44
N CYS A 128 -16.20 12.30 11.38
CA CYS A 128 -14.79 11.95 11.16
C CYS A 128 -13.81 13.16 11.13
N TRP A 129 -14.27 14.41 11.24
CA TRP A 129 -13.45 15.62 11.23
C TRP A 129 -13.30 16.30 12.62
N SER A 130 -13.99 15.83 13.66
CA SER A 130 -13.90 16.46 14.98
C SER A 130 -12.77 15.84 15.80
N ARG A 131 -11.67 16.57 15.91
CA ARG A 131 -10.59 16.30 16.88
C ARG A 131 -11.11 16.32 18.32
#